data_AF-A0A7S0J5A8-F1
#
_entry.id   AF-A0A7S0J5A8-F1
#
_cell.length_a   1.000
_cell.length_b   1.000
_cell.length_c   1.000
_cell.angle_alpha   90.00
_cell.angle_beta   90.00
_cell.angle_gamma   90.00
#
_symmetry.space_group_name_H-M   'P 1'
#
loop_
_entity.id
_entity.type
_entity.pdbx_description
1 polymer ?
#
loop_
_entity_poly.entity_id
_entity_poly.type
_entity_poly.pdbx_seq_one_letter_code
_entity_poly.pdbx_strand_id
1 'polypeptide(L)'
;LFLLMQRFTALLRLSGARRITAPHTARLTRLLCVPAGGTVPLSSDPSSVAPPSESDRPWLMRHWKGLLFASVVGAWIYSLVIQNRSRRAEDALEELIHTQMPVNTDELLELRAYNEVSTEAIRSLPARLARRGAAVRTTPAVLLELLEEAVGRQLREAYAIERMLMALPNNADGTVEVAAAVGALCFISNGPVAERLTALHALTADSNGRVGRAQLSSIVESLRLSGQVPVEKQVSVDDEGKNALGLARSWYRVQPVHEFCGDELVARALTTLAASEQIEAADTPTAQATASGADVEEDAVDAAAFLRVLTSAEVCVWGECFLIAERRRAQKKREEAEEYERNPPKWQFWKWGRAPERRDAPTDARHDSV
;
A
#
# COMPACT_ATOMS: atom_id res chain seq x y z
N LEU A 1 -16.75 -23.31 -23.37
CA LEU A 1 -17.25 -21.92 -23.31
C LEU A 1 -17.87 -21.56 -21.95
N PHE A 2 -18.84 -22.32 -21.44
CA PHE A 2 -19.53 -22.05 -20.16
C PHE A 2 -18.59 -22.07 -18.93
N LEU A 3 -17.65 -23.02 -18.87
CA LEU A 3 -16.61 -23.08 -17.82
C LEU A 3 -15.61 -21.91 -17.91
N LEU A 4 -15.39 -21.38 -19.10
CA LEU A 4 -14.50 -20.24 -19.35
C LEU A 4 -15.18 -18.93 -18.91
N MET A 5 -16.49 -18.82 -19.16
CA MET A 5 -17.35 -17.75 -18.64
C MET A 5 -17.49 -17.80 -17.11
N GLN A 6 -17.58 -18.98 -16.49
CA GLN A 6 -17.62 -19.13 -15.03
C GLN A 6 -16.31 -18.72 -14.35
N ARG A 7 -15.16 -19.09 -14.92
CA ARG A 7 -13.85 -18.62 -14.42
C ARG A 7 -13.67 -17.11 -14.61
N PHE A 8 -14.23 -16.55 -15.69
CA PHE A 8 -14.26 -15.11 -15.93
C PHE A 8 -15.13 -14.35 -14.90
N THR A 9 -16.28 -14.91 -14.47
CA THR A 9 -17.11 -14.30 -13.42
C THR A 9 -16.48 -14.39 -12.02
N ALA A 10 -15.71 -15.44 -11.75
CA ALA A 10 -14.97 -15.59 -10.49
C ALA A 10 -13.79 -14.59 -10.39
N LEU A 11 -13.07 -14.36 -11.49
CA LEU A 11 -11.97 -13.38 -11.56
C LEU A 11 -12.47 -11.92 -11.48
N LEU A 12 -13.65 -11.64 -12.03
CA LEU A 12 -14.30 -10.32 -11.89
C LEU A 12 -14.82 -10.04 -10.47
N ARG A 13 -15.15 -11.07 -9.69
CA ARG A 13 -15.56 -10.90 -8.28
C ARG A 13 -14.39 -10.65 -7.34
N LEU A 14 -13.23 -11.29 -7.58
CA LEU A 14 -12.01 -11.07 -6.82
C LEU A 14 -11.36 -9.70 -7.07
N SER A 15 -11.74 -9.01 -8.15
CA SER A 15 -11.20 -7.70 -8.53
C SER A 15 -12.16 -6.52 -8.28
N GLY A 16 -13.33 -6.74 -7.67
CA GLY A 16 -14.40 -5.75 -7.70
C GLY A 16 -15.41 -5.81 -6.55
N ALA A 17 -14.94 -5.74 -5.30
CA ALA A 17 -15.80 -5.36 -4.18
C ALA A 17 -15.89 -3.83 -4.03
N ARG A 18 -16.40 -3.13 -5.06
CA ARG A 18 -17.00 -1.79 -4.90
C ARG A 18 -18.28 -1.75 -5.72
N ARG A 19 -19.42 -1.74 -5.01
CA ARG A 19 -20.76 -1.63 -5.60
C ARG A 19 -20.82 -0.35 -6.45
N ILE A 20 -20.98 -0.51 -7.75
CA ILE A 20 -21.41 0.57 -8.63
C ILE A 20 -22.94 0.50 -8.69
N THR A 21 -23.59 1.33 -7.89
CA THR A 21 -24.99 1.70 -8.12
C THR A 21 -25.04 2.60 -9.34
N ALA A 22 -25.71 2.15 -10.40
CA ALA A 22 -26.01 2.98 -11.57
C ALA A 22 -27.02 4.08 -11.21
N PRO A 23 -26.91 5.27 -11.83
CA PRO A 23 -28.09 6.02 -12.20
C PRO A 23 -28.25 6.10 -13.72
N HIS A 24 -29.49 5.88 -14.14
CA HIS A 24 -30.04 6.29 -15.42
C HIS A 24 -29.80 7.79 -15.66
N THR A 25 -29.34 8.18 -16.85
CA THR A 25 -30.14 8.99 -17.80
C THR A 25 -29.39 9.28 -19.10
N ALA A 26 -30.20 9.36 -20.15
CA ALA A 26 -29.89 9.54 -21.55
C ALA A 26 -29.07 10.79 -21.89
N ARG A 27 -28.25 10.68 -22.95
CA ARG A 27 -28.28 11.54 -24.16
C ARG A 27 -27.03 11.32 -25.01
N LEU A 28 -27.20 10.85 -26.24
CA LEU A 28 -26.72 11.54 -27.45
C LEU A 28 -27.03 10.72 -28.70
N THR A 29 -28.26 10.90 -29.17
CA THR A 29 -28.62 10.81 -30.58
C THR A 29 -28.04 12.02 -31.28
N ARG A 30 -27.08 11.84 -32.20
CA ARG A 30 -26.86 12.67 -33.41
C ARG A 30 -25.51 12.27 -34.03
N LEU A 31 -25.58 11.60 -35.17
CA LEU A 31 -24.72 11.80 -36.35
C LEU A 31 -25.18 10.82 -37.44
N LEU A 32 -26.25 11.20 -38.14
CA LEU A 32 -26.56 10.71 -39.48
C LEU A 32 -26.67 11.94 -40.37
N CYS A 33 -25.58 12.27 -41.06
CA CYS A 33 -25.60 13.17 -42.20
C CYS A 33 -25.84 12.33 -43.45
N VAL A 34 -27.01 12.53 -44.04
CA VAL A 34 -27.40 12.08 -45.37
C VAL A 34 -26.95 13.13 -46.39
N PRO A 35 -26.42 12.76 -47.56
CA PRO A 35 -26.62 13.54 -48.78
C PRO A 35 -27.78 12.95 -49.59
N ALA A 36 -28.74 13.82 -49.90
CA ALA A 36 -29.89 13.55 -50.75
C ALA A 36 -29.48 13.58 -52.23
N GLY A 37 -30.02 12.66 -53.03
CA GLY A 37 -29.94 12.73 -54.49
C GLY A 37 -30.18 11.39 -55.15
N GLY A 38 -31.43 11.12 -55.57
CA GLY A 38 -31.76 9.93 -56.38
C GLY A 38 -33.25 9.67 -56.43
N THR A 39 -33.92 10.25 -57.43
CA THR A 39 -35.31 9.99 -57.82
C THR A 39 -35.54 8.51 -58.17
N VAL A 40 -36.55 7.89 -57.54
CA VAL A 40 -37.08 6.56 -57.91
C VAL A 40 -38.60 6.67 -58.02
N PRO A 41 -39.25 6.12 -59.06
CA PRO A 41 -40.69 6.28 -59.27
C PRO A 41 -41.51 5.40 -58.32
N LEU A 42 -42.68 5.93 -57.96
CA LEU A 42 -43.76 5.27 -57.24
C LEU A 42 -44.28 4.08 -58.07
N SER A 43 -44.20 2.86 -57.52
CA SER A 43 -45.07 1.75 -57.92
C SER A 43 -45.57 1.06 -56.66
N SER A 44 -46.90 1.00 -56.58
CA SER A 44 -47.71 0.37 -55.54
C SER A 44 -47.66 -1.15 -55.60
N ASP A 45 -47.38 -1.79 -54.46
CA ASP A 45 -48.07 -3.02 -54.02
C ASP A 45 -47.72 -3.33 -52.55
N PRO A 46 -48.69 -3.31 -51.62
CA PRO A 46 -48.48 -3.69 -50.22
C PRO A 46 -48.92 -5.13 -50.00
N SER A 47 -48.12 -6.10 -50.42
CA SER A 47 -48.31 -7.49 -49.99
C SER A 47 -47.00 -8.26 -50.06
N SER A 48 -46.63 -8.85 -48.92
CA SER A 48 -45.51 -9.79 -48.74
C SER A 48 -44.11 -9.18 -48.70
N VAL A 49 -43.82 -8.37 -47.68
CA VAL A 49 -42.42 -8.18 -47.22
C VAL A 49 -42.11 -9.33 -46.26
N ALA A 50 -41.53 -10.41 -46.78
CA ALA A 50 -40.85 -11.39 -45.95
C ALA A 50 -39.81 -10.67 -45.06
N PRO A 51 -39.61 -11.08 -43.80
CA PRO A 51 -38.59 -10.44 -42.96
C PRO A 51 -37.25 -10.48 -43.71
N PRO A 52 -36.50 -9.36 -43.77
CA PRO A 52 -35.27 -9.30 -44.56
C PRO A 52 -34.37 -10.46 -44.16
N SER A 53 -33.92 -11.20 -45.18
CA SER A 53 -33.06 -12.36 -44.99
C SER A 53 -31.84 -11.96 -44.15
N GLU A 54 -31.36 -12.85 -43.28
CA GLU A 54 -30.21 -12.54 -42.40
C GLU A 54 -28.95 -12.14 -43.19
N SER A 55 -28.93 -12.46 -44.50
CA SER A 55 -27.93 -12.05 -45.48
C SER A 55 -27.98 -10.58 -45.92
N ASP A 56 -29.12 -9.90 -45.83
CA ASP A 56 -29.27 -8.49 -46.26
C ASP A 56 -28.93 -7.47 -45.16
N ARG A 57 -28.56 -7.95 -43.97
CA ARG A 57 -28.13 -7.07 -42.88
C ARG A 57 -26.74 -6.50 -43.18
N PRO A 58 -26.49 -5.20 -42.89
CA PRO A 58 -25.16 -4.61 -42.98
C PRO A 58 -24.13 -5.48 -42.25
N TRP A 59 -22.92 -5.61 -42.79
CA TRP A 59 -21.87 -6.49 -42.27
C TRP A 59 -21.65 -6.34 -40.75
N LEU A 60 -21.68 -5.10 -40.23
CA LEU A 60 -21.59 -4.79 -38.81
C LEU A 60 -22.70 -5.45 -37.96
N MET A 61 -23.95 -5.48 -38.46
CA MET A 61 -25.09 -6.13 -37.80
C MET A 61 -25.07 -7.64 -37.96
N ARG A 62 -24.38 -8.17 -38.97
CA ARG A 62 -24.18 -9.62 -39.14
C ARG A 62 -23.10 -10.16 -38.21
N HIS A 63 -22.05 -9.37 -37.96
CA HIS A 63 -20.91 -9.76 -37.13
C HIS A 63 -20.86 -9.05 -35.76
N TRP A 64 -21.95 -8.43 -35.31
CA TRP A 64 -21.98 -7.64 -34.08
C TRP A 64 -21.48 -8.42 -32.84
N LYS A 65 -21.80 -9.73 -32.74
CA LYS A 65 -21.31 -10.60 -31.67
C LYS A 65 -19.80 -10.77 -31.70
N GLY A 66 -19.23 -10.93 -32.91
CA GLY A 66 -17.78 -11.05 -33.11
C GLY A 66 -17.06 -9.75 -32.78
N LEU A 67 -17.62 -8.61 -33.16
CA LEU A 67 -17.11 -7.28 -32.83
C LEU A 67 -17.13 -7.00 -31.33
N LEU A 68 -18.22 -7.32 -30.64
CA LEU A 68 -18.29 -7.21 -29.18
C LEU A 68 -17.25 -8.11 -28.51
N PHE A 69 -17.14 -9.37 -28.92
CA PHE A 69 -16.15 -10.28 -28.36
C PHE A 69 -14.72 -9.78 -28.60
N ALA A 70 -14.40 -9.33 -29.81
CA ALA A 70 -13.10 -8.75 -30.15
C ALA A 70 -12.81 -7.49 -29.32
N SER A 71 -13.81 -6.64 -29.06
CA SER A 71 -13.64 -5.46 -28.23
C SER A 71 -13.35 -5.80 -26.76
N VAL A 72 -14.03 -6.80 -26.19
CA VAL A 72 -13.80 -7.25 -24.81
C VAL A 72 -12.42 -7.90 -24.68
N VAL A 73 -12.05 -8.75 -25.63
CA VAL A 73 -10.71 -9.38 -25.65
C VAL A 73 -9.62 -8.34 -25.87
N GLY A 74 -9.83 -7.38 -26.78
CA GLY A 74 -8.90 -6.28 -27.01
C GLY A 74 -8.70 -5.42 -25.77
N ALA A 75 -9.79 -5.06 -25.08
CA ALA A 75 -9.72 -4.33 -23.82
C ALA A 75 -9.00 -5.13 -22.72
N TRP A 76 -9.21 -6.45 -22.66
CA TRP A 76 -8.52 -7.32 -21.70
C TRP A 76 -7.01 -7.42 -21.97
N ILE A 77 -6.60 -7.67 -23.23
CA ILE A 77 -5.18 -7.71 -23.62
C ILE A 77 -4.52 -6.36 -23.33
N TYR A 78 -5.20 -5.26 -23.67
CA TYR A 78 -4.70 -3.91 -23.40
C TYR A 78 -4.51 -3.67 -21.89
N SER A 79 -5.47 -4.07 -21.06
CA SER A 79 -5.35 -3.99 -19.60
C SER A 79 -4.14 -4.78 -19.07
N LEU A 80 -3.89 -5.99 -19.59
CA LEU A 80 -2.73 -6.78 -19.19
C LEU A 80 -1.41 -6.12 -19.60
N VAL A 81 -1.34 -5.54 -20.80
CA VAL A 81 -0.13 -4.86 -21.29
C VAL A 81 0.18 -3.63 -20.45
N ILE A 82 -0.82 -2.83 -20.08
CA ILE A 82 -0.62 -1.66 -19.22
C ILE A 82 -0.18 -2.07 -17.81
N GLN A 83 -0.83 -3.07 -17.21
CA GLN A 83 -0.45 -3.56 -15.88
C GLN A 83 0.97 -4.15 -15.86
N ASN A 84 1.39 -4.81 -16.93
CA ASN A 84 2.76 -5.31 -17.05
C ASN A 84 3.77 -4.15 -17.17
N ARG A 85 3.41 -3.07 -17.87
CA ARG A 85 4.27 -1.89 -17.98
C ARG A 85 4.46 -1.15 -16.66
N SER A 86 3.40 -0.96 -15.87
CA SER A 86 3.53 -0.33 -14.56
C SER A 86 4.39 -1.18 -13.63
N ARG A 87 4.17 -2.50 -13.59
CA ARG A 87 4.99 -3.44 -12.81
C ARG A 87 6.46 -3.40 -13.20
N ARG A 88 6.77 -3.40 -14.51
CA ARG A 88 8.17 -3.30 -14.95
C ARG A 88 8.83 -1.99 -14.54
N ALA A 89 8.07 -0.89 -14.47
CA ALA A 89 8.60 0.39 -14.00
C ALA A 89 8.84 0.37 -12.48
N GLU A 90 7.94 -0.27 -11.73
CA GLU A 90 8.08 -0.53 -10.30
C GLU A 90 9.31 -1.41 -10.02
N ASP A 91 9.39 -2.59 -10.64
CA ASP A 91 10.53 -3.50 -10.53
C ASP A 91 11.87 -2.82 -10.87
N ALA A 92 11.89 -1.96 -11.90
CA ALA A 92 13.09 -1.23 -12.30
C ALA A 92 13.53 -0.18 -11.28
N LEU A 93 12.57 0.47 -10.60
CA LEU A 93 12.86 1.45 -9.57
C LEU A 93 13.25 0.77 -8.26
N GLU A 94 12.59 -0.34 -7.90
CA GLU A 94 12.98 -1.19 -6.78
C GLU A 94 14.41 -1.72 -6.94
N GLU A 95 14.77 -2.23 -8.13
CA GLU A 95 16.13 -2.69 -8.42
C GLU A 95 17.16 -1.54 -8.32
N LEU A 96 16.79 -0.34 -8.80
CA LEU A 96 17.65 0.84 -8.69
C LEU A 96 17.88 1.22 -7.22
N ILE A 97 16.84 1.23 -6.39
CA ILE A 97 16.99 1.49 -4.94
C ILE A 97 17.82 0.38 -4.31
N HIS A 98 17.53 -0.88 -4.61
CA HIS A 98 18.24 -2.02 -4.05
C HIS A 98 19.74 -1.98 -4.34
N THR A 99 20.14 -1.56 -5.56
CA THR A 99 21.55 -1.38 -5.91
C THR A 99 22.22 -0.17 -5.26
N GLN A 100 21.44 0.82 -4.83
CA GLN A 100 21.93 2.02 -4.14
C GLN A 100 21.93 1.88 -2.62
N MET A 101 21.19 0.93 -2.05
CA MET A 101 21.12 0.74 -0.61
C MET A 101 22.50 0.42 -0.04
N PRO A 102 22.90 1.09 1.06
CA PRO A 102 24.22 0.90 1.62
C PRO A 102 24.41 -0.46 2.27
N VAL A 103 23.33 -1.09 2.74
CA VAL A 103 23.33 -2.39 3.40
C VAL A 103 22.12 -3.18 2.93
N ASN A 104 22.33 -4.45 2.56
CA ASN A 104 21.24 -5.34 2.19
C ASN A 104 20.51 -5.88 3.45
N THR A 105 19.26 -6.31 3.26
CA THR A 105 18.43 -7.02 4.23
C THR A 105 19.16 -8.21 4.88
N ASP A 106 19.86 -9.02 4.09
CA ASP A 106 20.60 -10.18 4.60
C ASP A 106 21.84 -9.76 5.41
N GLU A 107 22.55 -8.72 4.98
CA GLU A 107 23.69 -8.16 5.72
C GLU A 107 23.25 -7.61 7.08
N LEU A 108 22.07 -6.96 7.18
CA LEU A 108 21.53 -6.51 8.47
C LEU A 108 21.23 -7.68 9.43
N LEU A 109 20.75 -8.81 8.91
CA LEU A 109 20.56 -10.03 9.69
C LEU A 109 21.88 -10.58 10.22
N GLU A 110 22.89 -10.63 9.37
CA GLU A 110 24.22 -11.11 9.71
C GLU A 110 24.88 -10.20 10.75
N LEU A 111 24.83 -8.88 10.55
CA LEU A 111 25.33 -7.90 11.51
C LEU A 111 24.69 -8.09 12.90
N ARG A 112 23.39 -8.34 12.94
CA ARG A 112 22.65 -8.60 14.18
C ARG A 112 23.05 -9.93 14.82
N ALA A 113 23.07 -10.99 14.02
CA ALA A 113 23.38 -12.34 14.49
C ALA A 113 24.80 -12.45 15.04
N TYR A 114 25.77 -11.77 14.43
CA TYR A 114 27.19 -11.93 14.74
C TYR A 114 27.76 -10.93 15.74
N ASN A 115 27.27 -9.69 15.76
CA ASN A 115 27.87 -8.64 16.60
C ASN A 115 27.27 -8.53 18.00
N GLU A 116 26.14 -9.20 18.26
CA GLU A 116 25.39 -9.18 19.53
C GLU A 116 25.40 -7.83 20.26
N VAL A 117 25.18 -6.75 19.50
CA VAL A 117 25.21 -5.40 20.04
C VAL A 117 23.98 -5.21 20.93
N SER A 118 24.20 -4.83 22.20
CA SER A 118 23.11 -4.52 23.11
C SER A 118 22.55 -3.12 22.82
N THR A 119 21.25 -2.93 23.02
CA THR A 119 20.63 -1.59 22.91
C THR A 119 21.30 -0.60 23.86
N GLU A 120 21.73 -1.07 25.04
CA GLU A 120 22.40 -0.24 26.05
C GLU A 120 23.77 0.27 25.59
N ALA A 121 24.55 -0.56 24.89
CA ALA A 121 25.83 -0.14 24.32
C ALA A 121 25.61 1.06 23.38
N ILE A 122 24.58 0.98 22.53
CA ILE A 122 24.20 2.04 21.59
C ILE A 122 23.70 3.29 22.32
N ARG A 123 22.85 3.13 23.35
CA ARG A 123 22.35 4.25 24.18
C ARG A 123 23.47 5.01 24.88
N SER A 124 24.59 4.36 25.17
CA SER A 124 25.75 4.99 25.80
C SER A 124 26.59 5.85 24.84
N LEU A 125 26.44 5.67 23.51
CA LEU A 125 27.29 6.33 22.52
C LEU A 125 27.23 7.87 22.54
N PRO A 126 26.04 8.52 22.60
CA PRO A 126 25.98 9.99 22.67
C PRO A 126 26.70 10.54 23.89
N ALA A 127 26.59 9.88 25.05
CA ALA A 127 27.30 10.30 26.26
C ALA A 127 28.83 10.14 26.12
N ARG A 128 29.30 9.07 25.47
CA ARG A 128 30.73 8.86 25.17
C ARG A 128 31.25 9.91 24.18
N LEU A 129 30.48 10.20 23.13
CA LEU A 129 30.79 11.25 22.15
C LEU A 129 30.84 12.64 22.77
N ALA A 130 29.88 12.96 23.66
CA ALA A 130 29.88 14.22 24.39
C ALA A 130 31.15 14.40 25.24
N ARG A 131 31.66 13.33 25.87
CA ARG A 131 32.95 13.36 26.60
C ARG A 131 34.15 13.61 25.68
N ARG A 132 34.07 13.21 24.40
CA ARG A 132 35.08 13.51 23.37
C ARG A 132 34.86 14.87 22.68
N GLY A 133 33.88 15.67 23.10
CA GLY A 133 33.56 16.97 22.50
C GLY A 133 32.76 16.90 21.18
N ALA A 134 32.24 15.73 20.83
CA ALA A 134 31.52 15.46 19.57
C ALA A 134 30.02 15.21 19.80
N ALA A 135 29.38 16.01 20.66
CA ALA A 135 28.01 15.75 21.13
C ALA A 135 26.94 15.83 20.03
N VAL A 136 27.13 16.68 19.02
CA VAL A 136 26.13 16.94 17.97
C VAL A 136 26.50 16.27 16.66
N ARG A 137 27.79 16.25 16.32
CA ARG A 137 28.30 15.71 15.05
C ARG A 137 29.56 14.91 15.28
N THR A 138 29.72 13.85 14.51
CA THR A 138 30.88 12.96 14.56
C THR A 138 31.23 12.44 13.17
N THR A 139 32.46 11.95 13.00
CA THR A 139 32.80 11.15 11.82
C THR A 139 32.35 9.70 12.03
N PRO A 140 32.00 8.96 10.94
CA PRO A 140 31.67 7.54 11.02
C PRO A 140 32.75 6.69 11.71
N ALA A 141 34.02 6.99 11.44
CA ALA A 141 35.16 6.25 12.03
C ALA A 141 35.21 6.36 13.56
N VAL A 142 35.02 7.57 14.11
CA VAL A 142 35.00 7.78 15.57
C VAL A 142 33.80 7.08 16.21
N LEU A 143 32.65 7.07 15.52
CA LEU A 143 31.46 6.38 16.02
C LEU A 143 31.66 4.86 16.04
N LEU A 144 32.29 4.30 15.01
CA LEU A 144 32.62 2.88 14.93
C LEU A 144 33.60 2.48 16.05
N GLU A 145 34.67 3.26 16.27
CA GLU A 145 35.62 3.05 17.36
C GLU A 145 34.93 3.03 18.73
N LEU A 146 34.06 4.01 18.99
CA LEU A 146 33.29 4.09 20.23
C LEU A 146 32.29 2.93 20.40
N LEU A 147 31.74 2.43 19.29
CA LEU A 147 30.88 1.26 19.31
C LEU A 147 31.68 0.00 19.64
N GLU A 148 32.84 -0.20 19.05
CA GLU A 148 33.75 -1.31 19.40
C GLU A 148 34.17 -1.25 20.87
N GLU A 149 34.48 -0.06 21.39
CA GLU A 149 34.76 0.16 22.81
C GLU A 149 33.55 -0.12 23.71
N ALA A 150 32.32 0.14 23.24
CA ALA A 150 31.10 -0.09 24.00
C ALA A 150 30.71 -1.58 24.03
N VAL A 151 30.96 -2.30 22.93
CA VAL A 151 30.70 -3.74 22.83
C VAL A 151 31.85 -4.55 23.46
N GLY A 152 33.06 -4.00 23.52
CA GLY A 152 34.24 -4.66 24.11
C GLY A 152 34.90 -5.69 23.19
N ARG A 153 34.57 -5.68 21.90
CA ARG A 153 35.16 -6.54 20.86
C ARG A 153 35.13 -5.84 19.51
N GLN A 154 35.94 -6.32 18.58
CA GLN A 154 35.92 -5.88 17.20
C GLN A 154 34.60 -6.31 16.52
N LEU A 155 34.00 -5.40 15.75
CA LEU A 155 32.77 -5.69 15.02
C LEU A 155 33.10 -6.49 13.75
N ARG A 156 32.38 -7.59 13.53
CA ARG A 156 32.35 -8.28 12.25
C ARG A 156 31.61 -7.44 11.23
N GLU A 157 32.12 -7.43 10.01
CA GLU A 157 31.55 -6.66 8.90
C GLU A 157 31.42 -5.17 9.23
N ALA A 158 32.40 -4.61 9.96
CA ALA A 158 32.48 -3.19 10.26
C ALA A 158 32.33 -2.30 9.02
N TYR A 159 32.75 -2.79 7.85
CA TYR A 159 32.55 -2.13 6.56
C TYR A 159 31.06 -1.92 6.18
N ALA A 160 30.17 -2.86 6.50
CA ALA A 160 28.73 -2.68 6.27
C ALA A 160 28.15 -1.60 7.19
N ILE A 161 28.60 -1.56 8.45
CA ILE A 161 28.23 -0.49 9.39
C ILE A 161 28.78 0.86 8.91
N GLU A 162 30.00 0.90 8.40
CA GLU A 162 30.61 2.11 7.85
C GLU A 162 29.84 2.61 6.62
N ARG A 163 29.49 1.74 5.67
CA ARG A 163 28.63 2.08 4.51
C ARG A 163 27.29 2.65 4.97
N MET A 164 26.67 2.02 5.96
CA MET A 164 25.41 2.49 6.55
C MET A 164 25.51 3.91 7.09
N LEU A 165 26.60 4.21 7.80
CA LEU A 165 26.84 5.53 8.37
C LEU A 165 27.22 6.57 7.31
N MET A 166 27.94 6.17 6.27
CA MET A 166 28.32 7.05 5.15
C MET A 166 27.13 7.43 4.26
N ALA A 167 26.07 6.63 4.24
CA ALA A 167 24.84 6.93 3.51
C ALA A 167 23.97 8.00 4.17
N LEU A 168 24.22 8.29 5.45
CA LEU A 168 23.49 9.35 6.16
C LEU A 168 23.87 10.74 5.61
N PRO A 169 22.95 11.72 5.70
CA PRO A 169 23.24 13.09 5.31
C PRO A 169 24.50 13.60 6.03
N ASN A 170 25.53 13.92 5.25
CA ASN A 170 26.81 14.39 5.74
C ASN A 170 27.01 15.87 5.40
N ASN A 171 27.80 16.54 6.23
CA ASN A 171 28.23 17.92 5.96
C ASN A 171 29.46 17.92 5.05
N ALA A 172 29.85 19.11 4.58
CA ALA A 172 31.07 19.29 3.79
C ALA A 172 32.34 18.71 4.46
N ASP A 173 32.36 18.66 5.79
CA ASP A 173 33.45 18.11 6.59
C ASP A 173 33.39 16.57 6.77
N GLY A 174 32.44 15.90 6.12
CA GLY A 174 32.25 14.44 6.25
C GLY A 174 31.68 14.00 7.60
N THR A 175 31.15 14.93 8.40
CA THR A 175 30.53 14.62 9.69
C THR A 175 29.03 14.38 9.56
N VAL A 176 28.54 13.41 10.34
CA VAL A 176 27.13 13.01 10.44
C VAL A 176 26.55 13.46 11.77
N GLU A 177 25.25 13.72 11.79
CA GLU A 177 24.52 14.02 13.01
C GLU A 177 24.46 12.81 13.93
N VAL A 178 24.78 12.99 15.21
CA VAL A 178 24.85 11.91 16.18
C VAL A 178 23.50 11.22 16.36
N ALA A 179 22.40 11.97 16.39
CA ALA A 179 21.06 11.40 16.54
C ALA A 179 20.69 10.47 15.37
N ALA A 180 20.95 10.92 14.13
CA ALA A 180 20.71 10.11 12.93
C ALA A 180 21.61 8.86 12.90
N ALA A 181 22.89 9.03 13.23
CA ALA A 181 23.86 7.94 13.22
C ALA A 181 23.57 6.88 14.29
N VAL A 182 23.29 7.30 15.53
CA VAL A 182 22.92 6.38 16.61
C VAL A 182 21.57 5.73 16.33
N GLY A 183 20.63 6.45 15.70
CA GLY A 183 19.35 5.89 15.30
C GLY A 183 19.46 4.80 14.22
N ALA A 184 20.31 4.99 13.21
CA ALA A 184 20.64 3.94 12.26
C ALA A 184 21.25 2.71 12.94
N LEU A 185 22.17 2.93 13.89
CA LEU A 185 22.77 1.85 14.68
C LEU A 185 21.77 1.14 15.59
N CYS A 186 20.72 1.80 16.09
CA CYS A 186 19.74 1.15 16.97
C CYS A 186 19.21 -0.18 16.38
N PHE A 187 19.11 -0.30 15.06
CA PHE A 187 18.56 -1.48 14.40
C PHE A 187 19.55 -2.65 14.21
N ILE A 188 20.86 -2.42 14.38
CA ILE A 188 21.85 -3.52 14.45
C ILE A 188 21.85 -4.22 15.83
N SER A 189 21.13 -3.67 16.82
CA SER A 189 21.05 -4.29 18.15
C SER A 189 20.10 -5.50 18.22
N ASN A 190 20.42 -6.42 19.14
CA ASN A 190 19.66 -7.65 19.37
C ASN A 190 18.38 -7.45 20.21
N GLY A 191 18.14 -6.26 20.74
CA GLY A 191 16.96 -5.97 21.56
C GLY A 191 15.63 -6.09 20.79
N PRO A 192 14.50 -6.30 21.49
CA PRO A 192 13.18 -6.26 20.87
C PRO A 192 12.93 -4.90 20.22
N VAL A 193 12.14 -4.86 19.14
CA VAL A 193 11.93 -3.63 18.35
C VAL A 193 11.40 -2.49 19.23
N ALA A 194 10.46 -2.77 20.13
CA ALA A 194 9.94 -1.77 21.05
C ALA A 194 11.02 -1.10 21.91
N GLU A 195 12.00 -1.86 22.40
CA GLU A 195 13.12 -1.32 23.19
C GLU A 195 14.02 -0.43 22.33
N ARG A 196 14.33 -0.87 21.11
CA ARG A 196 15.16 -0.12 20.15
C ARG A 196 14.51 1.20 19.75
N LEU A 197 13.21 1.17 19.47
CA LEU A 197 12.43 2.37 19.15
C LEU A 197 12.25 3.28 20.37
N THR A 198 12.08 2.73 21.57
CA THR A 198 12.04 3.52 22.81
C THR A 198 13.38 4.20 23.07
N ALA A 199 14.50 3.51 22.80
CA ALA A 199 15.82 4.09 22.85
C ALA A 199 15.97 5.23 21.82
N LEU A 200 15.56 5.01 20.58
CA LEU A 200 15.55 6.05 19.54
C LEU A 200 14.71 7.27 19.92
N HIS A 201 13.51 7.04 20.47
CA HIS A 201 12.67 8.12 20.98
C HIS A 201 13.37 8.89 22.08
N ALA A 202 13.96 8.21 23.08
CA ALA A 202 14.68 8.87 24.16
C ALA A 202 15.90 9.69 23.69
N LEU A 203 16.49 9.34 22.54
CA LEU A 203 17.61 10.07 21.94
C LEU A 203 17.18 11.31 21.16
N THR A 204 15.93 11.34 20.69
CA THR A 204 15.45 12.36 19.75
C THR A 204 14.38 13.26 20.36
N ALA A 205 13.71 12.82 21.42
CA ALA A 205 12.71 13.60 22.11
C ALA A 205 13.30 14.87 22.75
N ASP A 206 12.50 15.92 22.74
CA ASP A 206 12.79 17.17 23.43
C ASP A 206 12.72 17.01 24.97
N SER A 207 12.91 18.13 25.69
CA SER A 207 12.79 18.15 27.15
C SER A 207 11.41 17.75 27.69
N ASN A 208 10.39 17.80 26.83
CA ASN A 208 9.01 17.44 27.15
C ASN A 208 8.69 15.98 26.78
N GLY A 209 9.67 15.23 26.27
CA GLY A 209 9.48 13.85 25.85
C GLY A 209 8.67 13.71 24.55
N ARG A 210 8.70 14.72 23.68
CA ARG A 210 8.00 14.72 22.39
C ARG A 210 8.95 14.89 21.22
N VAL A 211 8.54 14.40 20.06
CA VAL A 211 9.30 14.53 18.80
C VAL A 211 8.47 15.32 17.80
N GLY A 212 9.00 16.45 17.33
CA GLY A 212 8.32 17.26 16.31
C GLY A 212 8.24 16.53 14.97
N ARG A 213 7.20 16.79 14.17
CA ARG A 213 6.96 16.12 12.88
C ARG A 213 8.11 16.26 11.90
N ALA A 214 8.72 17.44 11.79
CA ALA A 214 9.89 17.65 10.94
C ALA A 214 11.07 16.78 11.39
N GLN A 215 11.27 16.66 12.71
CA GLN A 215 12.31 15.80 13.28
C GLN A 215 12.00 14.32 13.04
N LEU A 216 10.75 13.89 13.24
CA LEU A 216 10.31 12.54 12.95
C LEU A 216 10.55 12.17 11.48
N SER A 217 10.26 13.10 10.56
CA SER A 217 10.45 12.88 9.13
C SER A 217 11.93 12.82 8.76
N SER A 218 12.77 13.65 9.39
CA SER A 218 14.24 13.54 9.27
C SER A 218 14.79 12.21 9.80
N ILE A 219 14.22 11.69 10.89
CA ILE A 219 14.57 10.37 11.44
C ILE A 219 14.17 9.28 10.45
N VAL A 220 12.94 9.29 9.94
CA VAL A 220 12.47 8.31 8.96
C VAL A 220 13.31 8.38 7.68
N GLU A 221 13.68 9.56 7.21
CA GLU A 221 14.57 9.72 6.06
C GLU A 221 15.96 9.13 6.34
N SER A 222 16.52 9.37 7.53
CA SER A 222 17.81 8.77 7.92
C SER A 222 17.73 7.24 8.00
N LEU A 223 16.62 6.69 8.48
CA LEU A 223 16.38 5.24 8.50
C LEU A 223 16.20 4.66 7.09
N ARG A 224 15.56 5.42 6.19
CA ARG A 224 15.42 5.06 4.77
C ARG A 224 16.78 4.99 4.08
N LEU A 225 17.58 6.05 4.20
CA LEU A 225 18.92 6.15 3.60
C LEU A 225 19.90 5.11 4.15
N SER A 226 19.76 4.73 5.43
CA SER A 226 20.57 3.67 6.05
C SER A 226 20.09 2.24 5.76
N GLY A 227 19.05 2.06 4.94
CA GLY A 227 18.53 0.75 4.57
C GLY A 227 17.67 0.07 5.64
N GLN A 228 17.24 0.81 6.68
CA GLN A 228 16.39 0.28 7.75
C GLN A 228 14.91 0.24 7.38
N VAL A 229 14.51 0.91 6.30
CA VAL A 229 13.17 0.83 5.71
C VAL A 229 13.27 -0.05 4.45
N PRO A 230 12.51 -1.14 4.34
CA PRO A 230 12.59 -2.05 3.20
C PRO A 230 12.12 -1.37 1.89
N VAL A 231 12.72 -1.76 0.76
CA VAL A 231 12.53 -1.11 -0.56
C VAL A 231 11.08 -1.11 -1.01
N GLU A 232 10.33 -2.18 -0.72
CA GLU A 232 8.92 -2.32 -1.10
C GLU A 232 8.00 -1.31 -0.40
N LYS A 233 8.52 -0.59 0.61
CA LYS A 233 7.83 0.51 1.30
C LYS A 233 8.23 1.87 0.79
N GLN A 234 9.37 1.97 0.14
CA GLN A 234 9.88 3.20 -0.43
C GLN A 234 9.26 3.48 -1.79
N VAL A 235 8.76 2.47 -2.50
CA VAL A 235 8.19 2.64 -3.84
C VAL A 235 6.67 2.55 -3.82
N SER A 236 6.02 3.39 -4.59
CA SER A 236 4.62 3.14 -4.95
C SER A 236 4.26 3.59 -6.35
N VAL A 237 3.12 3.08 -6.77
CA VAL A 237 2.45 3.50 -7.99
C VAL A 237 1.42 4.56 -7.64
N ASP A 238 1.59 5.77 -8.18
CA ASP A 238 0.67 6.88 -7.93
C ASP A 238 -0.67 6.63 -8.63
N ASP A 239 -1.75 6.63 -7.84
CA ASP A 239 -3.09 6.60 -8.40
C ASP A 239 -3.49 8.01 -8.85
N GLU A 240 -3.37 8.28 -10.15
CA GLU A 240 -3.86 9.54 -10.77
C GLU A 240 -5.38 9.75 -10.62
N GLY A 241 -6.09 8.81 -9.98
CA GLY A 241 -7.49 8.93 -9.63
C GLY A 241 -8.42 8.72 -10.82
N LYS A 242 -9.62 9.29 -10.75
CA LYS A 242 -10.64 9.16 -11.79
C LYS A 242 -10.62 10.35 -12.74
N ASN A 243 -10.86 10.09 -14.03
CA ASN A 243 -11.09 11.14 -15.02
C ASN A 243 -12.47 11.81 -14.83
N ALA A 244 -12.76 12.83 -15.64
CA ALA A 244 -14.04 13.56 -15.59
C ALA A 244 -15.29 12.68 -15.82
N LEU A 245 -15.10 11.46 -16.33
CA LEU A 245 -16.15 10.47 -16.58
C LEU A 245 -16.25 9.44 -15.43
N GLY A 246 -15.50 9.62 -14.34
CA GLY A 246 -15.48 8.71 -13.20
C GLY A 246 -14.73 7.39 -13.44
N LEU A 247 -14.04 7.26 -14.58
CA LEU A 247 -13.21 6.09 -14.91
C LEU A 247 -11.80 6.28 -14.35
N ALA A 248 -11.22 5.24 -13.75
CA ALA A 248 -9.85 5.30 -13.26
C ALA A 248 -8.88 5.59 -14.42
N ARG A 249 -7.97 6.57 -14.23
CA ARG A 249 -6.99 6.98 -15.24
C ARG A 249 -5.96 5.90 -15.53
N SER A 250 -5.77 4.97 -14.59
CA SER A 250 -4.92 3.79 -14.69
C SER A 250 -5.21 2.89 -15.91
N TRP A 251 -6.40 2.99 -16.50
CA TRP A 251 -6.77 2.21 -17.67
C TRP A 251 -6.22 2.76 -18.98
N TYR A 252 -5.90 4.05 -19.03
CA TYR A 252 -5.50 4.73 -20.27
C TYR A 252 -4.05 5.20 -20.24
N ARG A 253 -3.46 5.30 -19.06
CA ARG A 253 -2.10 5.78 -18.86
C ARG A 253 -1.35 4.84 -17.93
N VAL A 254 -0.07 4.61 -18.25
CA VAL A 254 0.85 3.97 -17.30
C VAL A 254 0.96 4.91 -16.11
N GLN A 255 0.64 4.41 -14.92
CA GLN A 255 0.76 5.18 -13.70
C GLN A 255 2.25 5.47 -13.43
N PRO A 256 2.60 6.69 -13.02
CA PRO A 256 3.96 6.98 -12.61
C PRO A 256 4.30 6.20 -11.34
N VAL A 257 5.54 5.76 -11.28
CA VAL A 257 6.12 5.11 -10.10
C VAL A 257 7.01 6.15 -9.44
N HIS A 258 6.86 6.32 -8.14
CA HIS A 258 7.57 7.32 -7.34
C HIS A 258 8.17 6.70 -6.09
N GLU A 259 9.25 7.31 -5.62
CA GLU A 259 9.98 6.95 -4.40
C GLU A 259 9.61 7.90 -3.26
N PHE A 260 9.10 7.38 -2.16
CA PHE A 260 8.69 8.19 -1.02
C PHE A 260 9.86 8.78 -0.26
N CYS A 261 9.78 10.08 0.00
CA CYS A 261 10.61 10.74 0.99
C CYS A 261 10.07 10.49 2.42
N GLY A 262 10.92 10.71 3.43
CA GLY A 262 10.56 10.54 4.84
C GLY A 262 9.30 11.33 5.27
N ASP A 263 9.14 12.56 4.78
CA ASP A 263 7.94 13.39 5.04
C ASP A 263 6.65 12.71 4.54
N GLU A 264 6.69 12.10 3.36
CA GLU A 264 5.54 11.44 2.72
C GLU A 264 5.18 10.16 3.47
N LEU A 265 6.18 9.37 3.87
CA LEU A 265 5.98 8.17 4.69
C LEU A 265 5.34 8.51 6.04
N VAL A 266 5.81 9.55 6.72
CA VAL A 266 5.24 10.01 8.00
C VAL A 266 3.81 10.51 7.81
N ALA A 267 3.56 11.32 6.77
CA ALA A 267 2.22 11.83 6.48
C ALA A 267 1.20 10.69 6.23
N ARG A 268 1.59 9.68 5.46
CA ARG A 268 0.76 8.49 5.19
C ARG A 268 0.51 7.66 6.44
N ALA A 269 1.54 7.44 7.25
CA ALA A 269 1.43 6.72 8.51
C ALA A 269 0.46 7.40 9.47
N LEU A 270 0.61 8.71 9.68
CA LEU A 270 -0.29 9.49 10.55
C LEU A 270 -1.74 9.46 10.03
N THR A 271 -1.95 9.63 8.72
CA THR A 271 -3.28 9.58 8.11
C THR A 271 -3.95 8.22 8.31
N THR A 272 -3.19 7.14 8.14
CA THR A 272 -3.70 5.77 8.29
C THR A 272 -4.03 5.45 9.75
N LEU A 273 -3.22 5.93 10.68
CA LEU A 273 -3.45 5.77 12.12
C LEU A 273 -4.71 6.51 12.57
N ALA A 274 -4.89 7.76 12.13
CA ALA A 274 -6.10 8.55 12.41
C ALA A 274 -7.37 7.88 11.85
N ALA A 275 -7.30 7.30 10.64
CA ALA A 275 -8.41 6.56 10.06
C ALA A 275 -8.74 5.28 10.85
N SER A 276 -7.73 4.58 11.38
CA SER A 276 -7.93 3.37 12.18
C SER A 276 -8.58 3.68 13.53
N GLU A 277 -8.18 4.76 14.19
CA GLU A 277 -8.78 5.20 15.46
C GLU A 277 -10.25 5.58 15.31
N GLN A 278 -10.63 6.20 14.19
CA GLN A 278 -12.03 6.51 13.90
C GLN A 278 -12.90 5.26 13.72
N ILE A 279 -12.33 4.17 13.18
CA ILE A 279 -13.05 2.90 13.01
C ILE A 279 -13.24 2.22 14.38
N GLU A 280 -12.20 2.16 15.21
CA GLU A 280 -12.29 1.57 16.57
C GLU A 280 -13.26 2.36 17.47
N ALA A 281 -13.31 3.69 17.33
CA ALA A 281 -14.28 4.52 18.05
C ALA A 281 -15.73 4.30 17.58
N ALA A 282 -15.94 3.94 16.31
CA ALA A 282 -17.27 3.69 15.76
C ALA A 282 -17.87 2.34 16.21
N ASP A 283 -17.03 1.36 16.54
CA ASP A 283 -17.46 0.03 17.02
C ASP A 283 -17.73 -0.02 18.54
N THR A 284 -17.58 1.09 19.26
CA THR A 284 -17.83 1.19 20.70
C THR A 284 -19.06 2.09 20.98
N PRO A 285 -20.19 1.58 21.54
CA PRO A 285 -21.32 2.43 21.81
C PRO A 285 -21.12 3.25 23.11
N THR A 286 -21.07 4.57 22.93
CA THR A 286 -21.28 5.66 23.92
C THR A 286 -20.13 6.01 24.88
N ALA A 287 -19.54 7.20 24.70
CA ALA A 287 -19.74 8.36 25.58
C ALA A 287 -18.94 9.56 25.04
N GLN A 288 -19.54 10.76 25.10
CA GLN A 288 -18.96 12.03 24.67
C GLN A 288 -17.52 12.21 25.18
N ALA A 289 -16.56 12.29 24.26
CA ALA A 289 -15.28 12.93 24.52
C ALA A 289 -15.31 14.30 23.83
N THR A 290 -15.27 15.33 24.66
CA THR A 290 -15.18 16.73 24.31
C THR A 290 -14.05 16.98 23.31
N ALA A 291 -14.41 17.62 22.19
CA ALA A 291 -13.48 18.29 21.31
C ALA A 291 -12.71 19.35 22.12
N SER A 292 -11.41 19.13 22.29
CA SER A 292 -10.46 20.13 22.78
C SER A 292 -9.71 20.66 21.56
N GLY A 293 -10.20 21.76 21.01
CA GLY A 293 -9.38 22.63 20.17
C GLY A 293 -8.32 23.30 21.04
N ALA A 294 -7.05 23.05 20.72
CA ALA A 294 -5.91 23.81 21.18
C ALA A 294 -4.93 23.91 20.01
N ASP A 295 -5.17 24.89 19.16
CA ASP A 295 -4.24 25.32 18.11
C ASP A 295 -2.87 25.68 18.73
N VAL A 296 -1.79 25.32 18.01
CA VAL A 296 -0.36 25.71 18.16
C VAL A 296 0.64 24.60 18.64
N GLU A 297 0.22 23.38 19.02
CA GLU A 297 1.14 22.25 19.33
C GLU A 297 0.89 20.95 18.51
N GLU A 298 0.13 21.03 17.41
CA GLU A 298 -0.40 19.86 16.67
C GLU A 298 0.61 18.98 15.92
N ASP A 299 1.90 19.36 15.88
CA ASP A 299 2.92 18.61 15.13
C ASP A 299 3.88 17.79 16.01
N ALA A 300 3.71 17.79 17.33
CA ALA A 300 4.56 17.02 18.24
C ALA A 300 3.95 15.66 18.56
N VAL A 301 4.73 14.60 18.35
CA VAL A 301 4.32 13.21 18.55
C VAL A 301 4.89 12.70 19.88
N ASP A 302 4.06 12.09 20.71
CA ASP A 302 4.50 11.47 21.96
C ASP A 302 5.16 10.09 21.71
N ALA A 303 5.72 9.48 22.75
CA ALA A 303 6.39 8.18 22.64
C ALA A 303 5.51 7.07 22.05
N ALA A 304 4.22 7.06 22.40
CA ALA A 304 3.29 6.02 21.94
C ALA A 304 2.97 6.19 20.46
N ALA A 305 2.67 7.41 20.02
CA ALA A 305 2.42 7.72 18.62
C ALA A 305 3.70 7.58 17.77
N PHE A 306 4.88 7.91 18.31
CA PHE A 306 6.17 7.69 17.66
C PHE A 306 6.38 6.20 17.34
N LEU A 307 6.15 5.33 18.33
CA LEU A 307 6.21 3.89 18.17
C LEU A 307 5.20 3.40 17.13
N ARG A 308 3.95 3.90 17.16
CA ARG A 308 2.90 3.52 16.19
C ARG A 308 3.24 3.95 14.76
N VAL A 309 3.87 5.11 14.56
CA VAL A 309 4.29 5.56 13.24
C VAL A 309 5.40 4.67 12.68
N LEU A 310 6.45 4.40 13.45
CA LEU A 310 7.58 3.59 12.99
C LEU A 310 7.25 2.09 12.85
N THR A 311 6.26 1.61 13.59
CA THR A 311 5.69 0.25 13.44
C THR A 311 4.50 0.19 12.48
N SER A 312 4.12 1.32 11.87
CA SER A 312 3.02 1.33 10.91
C SER A 312 3.39 0.54 9.66
N ALA A 313 2.38 0.08 8.93
CA ALA A 313 2.60 -0.64 7.69
C ALA A 313 3.15 0.22 6.54
N GLU A 314 3.14 1.54 6.69
CA GLU A 314 3.66 2.50 5.71
C GLU A 314 5.17 2.69 5.88
N VAL A 315 5.64 2.98 7.11
CA VAL A 315 7.09 3.15 7.38
C VAL A 315 7.75 1.79 7.57
N CYS A 316 7.28 1.04 8.56
CA CYS A 316 7.74 -0.30 8.87
C CYS A 316 9.28 -0.43 8.96
N VAL A 317 9.85 -0.20 10.14
CA VAL A 317 11.31 -0.37 10.30
C VAL A 317 11.70 -1.85 10.45
N TRP A 318 12.90 -2.17 9.97
CA TRP A 318 13.45 -3.52 9.90
C TRP A 318 13.31 -4.33 11.21
N GLY A 319 12.76 -5.55 11.08
CA GLY A 319 12.39 -6.44 12.19
C GLY A 319 10.87 -6.53 12.47
N GLU A 320 10.10 -5.49 12.18
CA GLU A 320 8.62 -5.53 12.31
C GLU A 320 7.91 -5.84 10.99
N CYS A 321 8.56 -5.61 9.85
CA CYS A 321 7.92 -5.82 8.54
C CYS A 321 7.58 -7.25 8.25
N PHE A 322 8.44 -8.18 8.68
CA PHE A 322 8.13 -9.59 8.60
C PHE A 322 6.90 -9.93 9.45
N LEU A 323 6.84 -9.44 10.69
CA LEU A 323 5.72 -9.69 11.62
C LEU A 323 4.41 -9.05 11.14
N ILE A 324 4.47 -7.85 10.55
CA ILE A 324 3.30 -7.16 9.99
C ILE A 324 2.82 -7.89 8.73
N ALA A 325 3.74 -8.29 7.85
CA ALA A 325 3.40 -9.08 6.66
C ALA A 325 2.82 -10.44 7.04
N GLU A 326 3.37 -11.12 8.05
CA GLU A 326 2.86 -12.39 8.55
C GLU A 326 1.47 -12.22 9.18
N ARG A 327 1.27 -11.20 10.03
CA ARG A 327 -0.05 -10.85 10.59
C ARG A 327 -1.08 -10.60 9.49
N ARG A 328 -0.72 -9.86 8.45
CA ARG A 328 -1.59 -9.62 7.28
C ARG A 328 -1.92 -10.90 6.53
N ARG A 329 -0.94 -11.78 6.30
CA ARG A 329 -1.17 -13.08 5.66
C ARG A 329 -2.10 -13.94 6.53
N ALA A 330 -1.93 -13.93 7.84
CA ALA A 330 -2.77 -14.67 8.78
C ALA A 330 -4.20 -14.11 8.82
N GLN A 331 -4.37 -12.78 8.87
CA GLN A 331 -5.66 -12.12 8.83
C GLN A 331 -6.38 -12.40 7.51
N LYS A 332 -5.70 -12.26 6.37
CA LYS A 332 -6.25 -12.59 5.05
C LYS A 332 -6.74 -14.04 4.99
N LYS A 333 -5.98 -14.99 5.53
CA LYS A 333 -6.42 -16.39 5.62
C LYS A 333 -7.67 -16.57 6.48
N ARG A 334 -7.83 -15.81 7.56
CA ARG A 334 -9.04 -15.82 8.40
C ARG A 334 -10.23 -15.24 7.66
N GLU A 335 -10.06 -14.09 7.02
CA GLU A 335 -11.10 -13.45 6.21
C GLU A 335 -11.55 -14.35 5.05
N GLU A 336 -10.61 -14.98 4.33
CA GLU A 336 -10.91 -15.94 3.28
C GLU A 336 -11.63 -17.19 3.83
N ALA A 337 -11.27 -17.66 5.03
CA ALA A 337 -11.97 -18.78 5.68
C ALA A 337 -13.39 -18.40 6.11
N GLU A 338 -13.58 -17.21 6.69
CA GLU A 338 -14.91 -16.70 7.04
C GLU A 338 -15.77 -16.45 5.80
N GLU A 339 -15.19 -15.91 4.72
CA GLU A 339 -15.89 -15.76 3.44
C GLU A 339 -16.27 -17.12 2.87
N TYR A 340 -15.39 -18.11 2.99
CA TYR A 340 -15.66 -19.49 2.58
C TYR A 340 -16.79 -20.12 3.39
N GLU A 341 -16.87 -19.88 4.70
CA GLU A 341 -17.96 -20.35 5.56
C GLU A 341 -19.29 -19.64 5.25
N ARG A 342 -19.26 -18.32 5.01
CA ARG A 342 -20.44 -17.54 4.64
C ARG A 342 -20.93 -17.86 3.23
N ASN A 343 -20.01 -18.15 2.31
CA ASN A 343 -20.27 -18.43 0.89
C ASN A 343 -19.53 -19.70 0.44
N PRO A 344 -19.97 -20.89 0.90
CA PRO A 344 -19.35 -22.13 0.47
C PRO A 344 -19.45 -22.24 -1.05
N PRO A 345 -18.36 -22.60 -1.74
CA PRO A 345 -18.36 -22.63 -3.18
C PRO A 345 -19.37 -23.67 -3.67
N LYS A 346 -20.11 -23.33 -4.73
CA LYS A 346 -21.29 -24.10 -5.22
C LYS A 346 -21.03 -25.59 -5.44
N TRP A 347 -19.79 -26.00 -5.70
CA TRP A 347 -19.41 -27.41 -5.87
C TRP A 347 -19.46 -28.21 -4.55
N GLN A 348 -19.35 -27.56 -3.37
CA GLN A 348 -19.50 -28.25 -2.09
C GLN A 348 -20.94 -28.75 -1.88
N PHE A 349 -21.95 -28.05 -2.39
CA PHE A 349 -23.34 -28.52 -2.33
C PHE A 349 -23.56 -29.86 -3.05
N TRP A 350 -22.74 -30.14 -4.08
CA TRP A 350 -22.77 -31.43 -4.79
C TRP A 350 -22.12 -32.56 -3.98
N LYS A 351 -21.17 -32.24 -3.10
CA LYS A 351 -20.45 -33.24 -2.29
C LYS A 351 -21.23 -33.69 -1.06
N TRP A 352 -22.15 -32.88 -0.56
CA TRP A 352 -22.91 -33.16 0.67
C TRP A 352 -24.35 -33.62 0.45
N GLY A 353 -24.81 -33.74 -0.80
CA GLY A 353 -26.11 -34.35 -1.15
C GLY A 353 -27.35 -33.66 -0.55
N ARG A 354 -27.19 -32.52 0.15
CA ARG A 354 -28.29 -31.75 0.72
C ARG A 354 -28.45 -30.47 -0.08
N ALA A 355 -29.50 -30.45 -0.91
CA ALA A 355 -30.07 -29.19 -1.33
C ALA A 355 -30.47 -28.41 -0.06
N PRO A 356 -30.18 -27.09 0.03
CA PRO A 356 -30.73 -26.30 1.12
C PRO A 356 -32.25 -26.36 1.00
N GLU A 357 -32.87 -27.05 1.95
CA GLU A 357 -34.32 -27.04 2.13
C GLU A 357 -34.72 -25.59 2.29
N ARG A 358 -35.38 -25.04 1.27
CA ARG A 358 -35.88 -23.68 1.26
C ARG A 358 -36.85 -23.60 2.44
N ARG A 359 -36.42 -23.00 3.55
CA ARG A 359 -37.35 -22.58 4.60
C ARG A 359 -38.17 -21.46 4.00
N ASP A 360 -39.29 -21.83 3.39
CA ASP A 360 -40.31 -20.89 3.00
C ASP A 360 -40.72 -20.15 4.28
N ALA A 361 -40.52 -18.83 4.27
CA ALA A 361 -40.94 -17.95 5.34
C ALA A 361 -42.46 -18.11 5.53
N PRO A 362 -42.97 -18.12 6.78
CA PRO A 362 -44.40 -18.12 7.00
C PRO A 362 -44.98 -16.84 6.38
N THR A 363 -45.86 -17.03 5.40
CA THR A 363 -46.71 -15.97 4.86
C THR A 363 -47.56 -15.43 6.01
N ASP A 364 -47.18 -14.28 6.54
CA ASP A 364 -48.03 -13.48 7.42
C ASP A 364 -49.28 -13.07 6.64
N ALA A 365 -50.37 -13.80 6.86
CA ALA A 365 -51.71 -13.38 6.49
C ALA A 365 -52.13 -12.25 7.45
N ARG A 366 -52.06 -11.00 6.98
CA ARG A 366 -52.76 -9.88 7.60
C ARG A 366 -54.17 -9.75 7.03
N HIS A 367 -55.08 -9.41 7.94
CA HIS A 367 -56.37 -8.76 7.75
C HIS A 367 -57.52 -9.61 7.15
N ASP A 368 -58.49 -9.90 8.03
CA ASP A 368 -59.85 -9.39 7.83
C ASP A 368 -60.46 -8.97 9.17
N SER A 369 -61.10 -7.81 9.13
CA SER A 369 -61.77 -7.07 10.20
C SER A 369 -63.23 -7.50 10.38
N VAL A 370 -63.69 -7.70 11.62
CA VAL A 370 -64.90 -7.13 12.28
C VAL A 370 -64.77 -7.37 13.79
#